data_AF-A0A846C4A7-F1
#
_entry.id   AF-A0A846C4A7-F1
#
_cell.length_a   1.000
_cell.length_b   1.000
_cell.length_c   1.000
_cell.angle_alpha   90.00
_cell.angle_beta   90.00
_cell.angle_gamma   90.00
#
_symmetry.space_group_name_H-M   'P 1'
#
loop_
_entity.id
_entity.type
_entity.pdbx_description
1 polymer ?
#
loop_
_entity_poly.entity_id
_entity_poly.type
_entity_poly.pdbx_seq_one_letter_code
_entity_poly.pdbx_strand_id
1 'polypeptide(L)'
;MLKIPLKLSIRWIVAIPFIVQIILVVGIVEYLSIRNSQNSINELSLKLRQEVTRRVQQYLKTYLSTPFVVNGMNSNAIESGALNIQDVESAQYYLWKQIQLFESVPNVGFGNEKGDFIAIEG
;
A
#
# COMPACT_ATOMS: atom_id res chain seq x y z
N MET A 1 -2.46 -33.73 62.19
CA MET A 1 -1.02 -34.08 62.15
C MET A 1 -0.79 -34.96 60.93
N LEU A 2 -0.45 -34.36 59.78
CA LEU A 2 -0.36 -35.06 58.51
C LEU A 2 0.97 -35.83 58.46
N LYS A 3 0.94 -37.15 58.71
CA LYS A 3 2.11 -38.01 58.52
C LYS A 3 2.24 -38.31 57.03
N ILE A 4 3.29 -37.79 56.40
CA ILE A 4 3.66 -38.14 55.02
C ILE A 4 4.72 -39.25 55.10
N PRO A 5 4.40 -40.51 54.77
CA PRO A 5 5.38 -41.57 54.78
C PRO A 5 5.97 -41.74 53.38
N LEU A 6 6.88 -40.87 52.97
CA LEU A 6 7.73 -41.13 51.80
C LEU A 6 9.19 -41.10 52.25
N LYS A 7 9.93 -42.18 51.94
CA LYS A 7 11.40 -42.12 51.83
C LYS A 7 11.75 -41.20 50.64
N LEU A 8 11.53 -39.90 50.79
CA LEU A 8 12.01 -38.91 49.82
C LEU A 8 13.47 -38.63 50.14
N SER A 9 14.36 -38.97 49.21
CA SER A 9 15.76 -38.53 49.29
C SER A 9 15.80 -37.01 49.47
N ILE A 10 16.68 -36.51 50.34
CA ILE A 10 16.87 -35.07 50.61
C ILE A 10 17.00 -34.25 49.32
N ARG A 11 17.54 -34.88 48.26
CA ARG A 11 17.67 -34.34 46.91
C ARG A 11 16.34 -33.86 46.31
N TRP A 12 15.25 -34.58 46.53
CA TRP A 12 13.93 -34.23 46.00
C TRP A 12 13.25 -33.11 46.80
N ILE A 13 13.47 -33.05 48.11
CA ILE A 13 12.94 -31.98 48.97
C ILE A 13 13.51 -30.62 48.56
N VAL A 14 14.78 -30.58 48.13
CA VAL A 14 15.41 -29.36 47.63
C VAL A 14 15.09 -29.11 46.16
N ALA A 15 15.12 -30.11 45.29
CA ALA A 15 14.95 -29.90 43.84
C ALA A 15 13.54 -29.42 43.44
N ILE A 16 12.49 -29.94 44.06
CA ILE A 16 11.10 -29.62 43.71
C ILE A 16 10.79 -28.11 43.82
N PRO A 17 11.07 -27.40 44.94
CA PRO A 17 10.76 -25.98 45.04
C PRO A 17 11.51 -25.13 44.01
N PHE A 18 12.75 -25.47 43.65
CA PHE A 18 13.49 -24.77 42.60
C PHE A 18 12.86 -24.97 41.21
N ILE A 19 12.45 -26.20 40.88
CA ILE A 19 11.78 -26.48 39.60
C ILE A 19 10.45 -25.73 39.53
N VAL A 20 9.66 -25.75 40.60
CA VAL A 20 8.39 -25.02 40.68
C VAL A 20 8.62 -23.52 40.46
N GLN A 21 9.62 -22.92 41.11
CA GLN A 21 9.94 -21.50 40.94
C GLN A 21 10.33 -21.17 39.50
N ILE A 22 11.15 -22.00 38.84
CA ILE A 22 11.53 -21.78 37.43
C ILE A 22 10.31 -21.82 36.52
N ILE A 23 9.46 -22.85 36.66
CA ILE A 23 8.24 -22.98 35.86
C ILE A 23 7.33 -21.76 36.07
N LEU A 24 7.21 -21.28 37.31
CA LEU A 24 6.38 -20.14 37.66
C LEU A 24 6.89 -18.85 36.99
N VAL A 25 8.18 -18.57 37.11
CA VAL A 25 8.80 -17.37 36.51
C VAL A 25 8.74 -17.44 34.98
N VAL A 26 9.13 -18.57 34.40
CA VAL A 26 9.11 -18.76 32.94
C VAL A 26 7.69 -18.64 32.40
N GLY A 27 6.71 -19.27 33.06
CA GLY A 27 5.31 -19.18 32.64
C GLY A 27 4.75 -17.75 32.70
N ILE A 28 5.12 -16.96 33.71
CA ILE A 28 4.75 -15.54 33.79
C ILE A 28 5.37 -14.75 32.63
N VAL A 29 6.67 -14.94 32.39
CA VAL A 29 7.39 -14.23 31.31
C VAL A 29 6.83 -14.62 29.95
N GLU A 30 6.55 -15.90 29.73
CA GLU A 30 5.95 -16.42 28.49
C GLU A 30 4.55 -15.82 28.26
N TYR A 31 3.70 -15.82 29.28
CA TYR A 31 2.36 -15.21 29.21
C TYR A 31 2.43 -13.71 28.87
N LEU A 32 3.29 -12.95 29.57
CA LEU A 32 3.47 -11.53 29.33
C LEU A 32 4.04 -11.26 27.93
N SER A 33 5.01 -12.06 27.49
CA SER A 33 5.63 -11.96 26.17
C SER A 33 4.61 -12.19 25.05
N ILE A 34 3.79 -13.24 25.16
CA ILE A 34 2.74 -13.55 24.16
C ILE A 34 1.72 -12.42 24.09
N ARG A 35 1.23 -11.93 25.25
CA ARG A 35 0.25 -10.84 25.30
C ARG A 35 0.80 -9.55 24.69
N ASN A 36 2.06 -9.22 24.98
CA ASN A 36 2.70 -8.02 24.45
C ASN A 36 3.03 -8.13 22.95
N SER A 37 3.39 -9.33 22.49
CA SER A 37 3.71 -9.60 21.08
C SER A 37 2.48 -9.47 20.19
N GLN A 38 1.33 -10.02 20.62
CA GLN A 38 0.09 -9.92 19.84
C GLN A 38 -0.32 -8.46 19.58
N ASN A 39 -0.24 -7.61 20.60
CA ASN A 39 -0.57 -6.19 20.45
C ASN A 39 0.38 -5.48 19.48
N SER A 40 1.69 -5.66 19.66
CA SER A 40 2.71 -5.03 18.81
C SER A 40 2.60 -5.47 17.34
N ILE A 41 2.35 -6.76 17.10
CA ILE A 41 2.18 -7.30 15.74
C ILE A 41 0.91 -6.78 15.09
N ASN A 42 -0.20 -6.73 15.83
CA ASN A 42 -1.47 -6.22 15.30
C ASN A 42 -1.38 -4.74 14.93
N GLU A 43 -0.79 -3.91 15.80
CA GLU A 43 -0.55 -2.50 15.50
C GLU A 43 0.37 -2.30 14.30
N LEU A 44 1.47 -3.07 14.23
CA LEU A 44 2.42 -2.96 13.12
C LEU A 44 1.77 -3.36 11.79
N SER A 45 1.02 -4.46 11.77
CA SER A 45 0.28 -4.92 10.59
C SER A 45 -0.75 -3.88 10.14
N LEU A 46 -1.48 -3.29 11.08
CA LEU A 46 -2.47 -2.24 10.80
C LEU A 46 -1.81 -0.97 10.25
N LYS A 47 -0.74 -0.49 10.89
CA LYS A 47 0.04 0.67 10.42
C LYS A 47 0.65 0.42 9.04
N LEU A 48 1.21 -0.77 8.80
CA LEU A 48 1.79 -1.12 7.50
C LEU A 48 0.73 -1.14 6.40
N ARG A 49 -0.42 -1.76 6.64
CA ARG A 49 -1.54 -1.76 5.69
C ARG A 49 -1.99 -0.35 5.36
N GLN A 50 -2.19 0.49 6.38
CA GLN A 50 -2.58 1.88 6.19
C GLN A 50 -1.54 2.67 5.38
N GLU A 51 -0.26 2.50 5.68
CA GLU A 51 0.83 3.18 4.97
C GLU A 51 0.91 2.74 3.50
N VAL A 52 0.78 1.45 3.21
CA VAL A 52 0.73 0.95 1.83
C VAL A 52 -0.47 1.52 1.09
N THR A 53 -1.67 1.47 1.68
CA THR A 53 -2.87 2.06 1.06
C THR A 53 -2.70 3.55 0.81
N ARG A 54 -2.20 4.30 1.79
CA ARG A 54 -1.95 5.74 1.67
C ARG A 54 -0.97 6.05 0.56
N ARG A 55 0.12 5.29 0.44
CA ARG A 55 1.11 5.45 -0.63
C ARG A 55 0.52 5.15 -2.01
N VAL A 56 -0.26 4.08 -2.14
CA VAL A 56 -0.94 3.76 -3.40
C VAL A 56 -1.90 4.88 -3.80
N GLN A 57 -2.72 5.36 -2.86
CA GLN A 57 -3.64 6.47 -3.11
C GLN A 57 -2.91 7.76 -3.49
N GLN A 58 -1.81 8.08 -2.80
CA GLN A 58 -1.00 9.26 -3.11
C GLN A 58 -0.35 9.13 -4.49
N TYR A 59 0.22 7.97 -4.82
CA TYR A 59 0.79 7.70 -6.13
C TYR A 59 -0.26 7.83 -7.23
N LEU A 60 -1.44 7.21 -7.08
CA LEU A 60 -2.52 7.31 -8.05
C LEU A 60 -3.02 8.75 -8.20
N LYS A 61 -3.16 9.50 -7.10
CA LYS A 61 -3.56 10.91 -7.15
C LYS A 61 -2.56 11.75 -7.94
N THR A 62 -1.27 11.57 -7.72
CA THR A 62 -0.21 12.29 -8.43
C THR A 62 -0.08 11.84 -9.89
N TYR A 63 -0.15 10.53 -10.14
CA TYR A 63 -0.03 9.96 -11.47
C TYR A 63 -1.20 10.35 -12.38
N LEU A 64 -2.42 10.38 -11.83
CA LEU A 64 -3.63 10.70 -12.58
C LEU A 64 -3.98 12.20 -12.60
N SER A 65 -3.37 13.04 -11.75
CA SER A 65 -3.71 14.47 -11.75
C SER A 65 -3.42 15.15 -13.09
N THR A 66 -2.29 14.82 -13.72
CA THR A 66 -1.90 15.45 -14.99
C THR A 66 -2.75 14.97 -16.16
N PRO A 67 -2.96 13.66 -16.40
CA PRO A 67 -3.84 13.18 -17.46
C PRO A 67 -5.28 13.72 -17.38
N PHE A 68 -5.85 13.85 -16.17
CA PHE A 68 -7.20 14.44 -16.02
C PHE A 68 -7.26 15.89 -16.49
N VAL A 69 -6.25 16.70 -16.14
CA VAL A 69 -6.18 18.10 -16.57
C VAL A 69 -5.96 18.18 -18.08
N VAL A 70 -5.08 17.35 -18.64
CA VAL A 70 -4.82 17.26 -20.08
C VAL A 70 -6.08 16.90 -20.86
N ASN A 71 -6.83 15.89 -20.41
CA ASN A 71 -8.10 15.51 -21.03
C ASN A 71 -9.14 16.64 -20.96
N GLY A 72 -9.23 17.33 -19.83
CA GLY A 72 -10.12 18.50 -19.70
C GLY A 72 -9.75 19.63 -20.66
N MET A 73 -8.45 19.92 -20.83
CA MET A 73 -7.97 20.89 -21.82
C MET A 73 -8.31 20.48 -23.25
N ASN A 74 -8.14 19.20 -23.58
CA ASN A 74 -8.47 18.68 -24.91
C ASN A 74 -9.98 18.73 -25.19
N SER A 75 -10.82 18.35 -24.22
CA SER A 75 -12.29 18.47 -24.35
C SER A 75 -12.69 19.92 -24.61
N ASN A 76 -12.19 20.86 -23.81
CA ASN A 76 -12.48 22.29 -23.98
C ASN A 76 -12.00 22.83 -25.32
N ALA A 77 -10.81 22.43 -25.78
CA ALA A 77 -10.27 22.85 -27.07
C ALA A 77 -11.10 22.33 -28.25
N ILE A 78 -11.63 21.10 -28.14
CA ILE A 78 -12.54 20.52 -29.14
C ILE A 78 -13.87 21.28 -29.13
N GLU A 79 -14.47 21.49 -27.95
CA GLU A 79 -15.74 22.20 -27.80
C GLU A 79 -15.66 23.66 -28.26
N SER A 80 -14.54 24.34 -28.02
CA SER A 80 -14.32 25.72 -28.46
C SER A 80 -13.94 25.82 -29.95
N GLY A 81 -13.78 24.69 -30.66
CA GLY A 81 -13.28 24.65 -32.03
C GLY A 81 -11.81 25.04 -32.19
N ALA A 82 -11.06 25.15 -31.10
CA ALA A 82 -9.62 25.42 -31.12
C ALA A 82 -8.79 24.19 -31.55
N LEU A 83 -9.34 22.99 -31.33
CA LEU A 83 -8.81 21.72 -31.80
C LEU A 83 -9.82 21.05 -32.72
N ASN A 84 -9.54 21.04 -34.02
CA ASN A 84 -10.34 20.31 -34.99
C ASN A 84 -9.82 18.87 -35.14
N ILE A 85 -10.46 17.94 -34.45
CA ILE A 85 -10.19 16.49 -34.52
C ILE A 85 -10.51 15.84 -35.88
N GLN A 86 -11.24 16.52 -36.77
CA GLN A 86 -11.49 16.05 -38.14
C GLN A 86 -10.34 16.44 -39.08
N ASP A 87 -9.52 17.41 -38.69
CA ASP A 87 -8.28 17.78 -39.36
C ASP A 87 -7.10 17.07 -38.67
N VAL A 88 -6.79 15.89 -39.19
CA VAL A 88 -5.78 14.98 -38.62
C VAL A 88 -4.41 15.66 -38.48
N GLU A 89 -4.01 16.48 -39.45
CA GLU A 89 -2.69 17.12 -39.46
C GLU A 89 -2.59 18.19 -38.36
N SER A 90 -3.60 19.05 -38.26
CA SER A 90 -3.70 20.06 -37.20
C SER A 90 -3.80 19.43 -35.80
N ALA A 91 -4.59 18.36 -35.66
CA ALA A 91 -4.73 17.64 -34.41
C ALA A 91 -3.42 16.95 -34.01
N GLN A 92 -2.71 16.34 -34.96
CA GLN A 92 -1.43 15.70 -34.70
C GLN A 92 -0.37 16.72 -34.25
N TYR A 93 -0.29 17.88 -34.90
CA TYR A 93 0.63 18.94 -34.51
C TYR A 93 0.35 19.48 -33.10
N TYR A 94 -0.93 19.67 -32.76
CA TYR A 94 -1.35 20.12 -31.43
C TYR A 94 -0.97 19.11 -30.35
N LEU A 95 -1.30 17.83 -30.55
CA LEU A 95 -1.01 16.75 -29.61
C LEU A 95 0.50 16.54 -29.44
N TRP A 96 1.29 16.68 -30.51
CA TRP A 96 2.75 16.61 -30.45
C TRP A 96 3.34 17.74 -29.59
N LYS A 97 2.86 18.98 -29.73
CA LYS A 97 3.30 20.06 -28.84
C LYS A 97 2.88 19.85 -27.40
N GLN A 98 1.69 19.29 -27.17
CA GLN A 98 1.18 19.03 -25.83
C GLN A 98 2.03 18.00 -25.09
N ILE A 99 2.45 16.91 -25.76
CA ILE A 99 3.25 15.86 -25.12
C ILE A 99 4.64 16.36 -24.70
N GLN A 100 5.20 17.32 -25.43
CA GLN A 100 6.45 17.99 -25.08
C GLN A 100 6.34 18.88 -23.82
N LEU A 101 5.12 19.31 -23.45
CA LEU A 101 4.88 20.16 -22.27
C LEU A 101 4.54 19.34 -21.02
N PHE A 102 4.09 18.10 -21.18
CA PHE A 102 3.63 17.23 -20.09
C PHE A 102 4.43 15.93 -20.08
N GLU A 103 5.68 15.98 -19.58
CA GLU A 103 6.59 14.83 -19.48
C GLU A 103 6.00 13.61 -18.74
N SER A 104 5.00 13.82 -17.88
CA SER A 104 4.31 12.73 -17.16
C SER A 104 3.24 12.00 -17.98
N VAL A 105 2.95 12.45 -19.21
CA VAL A 105 1.96 11.86 -20.12
C VAL A 105 2.72 11.22 -21.28
N PRO A 106 2.96 9.89 -21.26
CA PRO A 106 3.84 9.25 -22.23
C PRO A 106 3.22 9.20 -23.63
N ASN A 107 1.89 9.05 -23.71
CA ASN A 107 1.15 8.96 -24.97
C ASN A 107 -0.14 9.79 -24.87
N VAL A 108 -0.57 10.37 -25.99
CA VAL A 108 -1.90 10.96 -26.15
C VAL A 108 -2.50 10.50 -27.47
N GLY A 109 -3.80 10.25 -27.49
CA GLY A 109 -4.48 9.82 -28.70
C GLY A 109 -5.96 10.16 -28.72
N PHE A 110 -6.50 10.21 -29.92
CA PHE A 110 -7.90 10.50 -30.21
C PHE A 110 -8.46 9.41 -31.12
N GLY A 111 -9.69 8.98 -30.87
CA GLY A 111 -10.43 8.08 -31.74
C GLY A 111 -11.88 8.52 -31.88
N ASN A 112 -12.47 8.36 -33.06
CA ASN A 112 -13.88 8.68 -33.31
C ASN A 112 -14.72 7.43 -33.64
N GLU A 113 -16.05 7.60 -33.65
CA GLU A 113 -17.01 6.52 -33.95
C GLU A 113 -16.92 5.98 -35.40
N LYS A 114 -16.27 6.73 -36.30
CA LYS A 114 -16.03 6.31 -37.69
C LYS A 114 -14.82 5.39 -37.84
N GLY A 115 -14.05 5.19 -36.78
CA GLY A 115 -12.84 4.37 -36.77
C GLY A 115 -11.56 5.14 -37.08
N ASP A 116 -11.61 6.47 -37.18
CA ASP A 116 -10.40 7.28 -37.30
C ASP A 116 -9.66 7.28 -35.96
N PHE A 117 -8.33 7.11 -35.98
CA PHE A 117 -7.49 7.07 -34.80
C PHE A 117 -6.18 7.83 -35.03
N ILE A 118 -5.82 8.67 -34.06
CA ILE A 118 -4.56 9.41 -34.02
C ILE A 118 -3.91 9.09 -32.68
N ALA A 119 -2.67 8.63 -32.68
CA ALA A 119 -1.89 8.48 -31.46
C ALA A 119 -0.50 9.08 -31.64
N ILE A 120 -0.01 9.75 -30.61
CA ILE A 120 1.32 10.31 -30.53
C ILE A 120 1.98 9.82 -29.26
N GLU A 121 3.21 9.38 -29.41
CA GLU A 121 4.08 8.95 -28.32
C GLU A 121 5.15 10.04 -28.11
N GLY A 122 5.50 10.28 -26.86
CA GLY A 122 6.48 11.28 -26.41
C GLY A 122 7.84 10.67 -26.11
#